data_AF-A0A4Q4S4C2-F1
#
_entry.id   AF-A0A4Q4S4C2-F1
#
_cell.length_a   1.000
_cell.length_b   1.000
_cell.length_c   1.000
_cell.angle_alpha   90.00
_cell.angle_beta   90.00
_cell.angle_gamma   90.00
#
_symmetry.space_group_name_H-M   'P 1'
#
loop_
_entity.id
_entity.type
_entity.pdbx_description
1 polymer ?
#
loop_
_entity_poly.entity_id
_entity_poly.type
_entity_poly.pdbx_seq_one_letter_code
_entity_poly.pdbx_strand_id
1 'polypeptide(L)'
;MPLLDMPLEVFENVIHELVTLAGISRAWKLRGVCRTFKATITYNVFAKQPVKAFFGYRTQRIFRENSGRYLYYRSKVLLDAHPDLPNMVNDMVNDMANNMTKGMNKDTGNEKETLRQGLCDSLQLSHENLLFRWVFRRETPGLPLGWIYPHPPFGYLDKLVAEICLGYHSRIPALMQGLPNFEGHHIFGAPLQLATKLGHKDVMKAMLENISAVLNDPNDPRCTRDAIIMDMCIFVHPGPSKLSMKHSFIGDAVVTAICQNDEDLLNLLLGWYKSHAFAIPAKVWDRFLKTAITRSSLAMIRAVATLRSTRRQSAWKVRWIDYQTACEHNREDVIRFFLDHGHIDVNNKAVASSPLVKAVVAGRPNIVKILVEAGADVNYVSTWKSKQTTAILVAIKRRSFKISHYLLKKGSHIPQISNVWDERGLMLCYRYIKLKRMEDGCCGFPSYTEFCGMSHEVRGKL
;
A
#
# COMPACT_ATOMS: atom_id res chain seq x y z
N MET A 1 -1.00 -42.49 17.88
CA MET A 1 -2.21 -41.72 17.55
C MET A 1 -1.79 -40.46 16.80
N PRO A 2 -2.36 -40.19 15.62
CA PRO A 2 -2.29 -38.87 15.00
C PRO A 2 -2.71 -37.78 16.01
N LEU A 3 -1.98 -36.66 16.08
CA LEU A 3 -2.26 -35.59 17.05
C LEU A 3 -3.70 -35.04 16.96
N LEU A 4 -4.34 -35.21 15.79
CA LEU A 4 -5.71 -34.79 15.51
C LEU A 4 -6.78 -35.73 16.06
N ASP A 5 -6.41 -36.95 16.45
CA ASP A 5 -7.34 -37.95 16.98
C ASP A 5 -7.45 -37.86 18.51
N MET A 6 -6.73 -36.92 19.13
CA MET A 6 -6.82 -36.65 20.56
C MET A 6 -8.05 -35.80 20.89
N PRO A 7 -8.56 -35.88 22.13
CA PRO A 7 -9.55 -34.95 22.63
C PRO A 7 -9.12 -33.50 22.43
N LEU A 8 -10.06 -32.63 22.06
CA LEU A 8 -9.81 -31.21 21.74
C LEU A 8 -9.05 -30.48 22.85
N GLU A 9 -9.36 -30.77 24.11
CA GLU A 9 -8.71 -30.17 25.29
C GLU A 9 -7.22 -30.52 25.37
N VAL A 10 -6.89 -31.81 25.16
CA VAL A 10 -5.49 -32.28 25.17
C VAL A 10 -4.74 -31.65 24.00
N PHE A 11 -5.36 -31.61 22.82
CA PHE A 11 -4.81 -30.94 21.66
C PHE A 11 -4.54 -29.45 21.92
N GLU A 12 -5.47 -28.73 22.52
CA GLU A 12 -5.29 -27.31 22.88
C GLU A 12 -4.15 -27.09 23.86
N ASN A 13 -4.00 -27.96 24.86
CA ASN A 13 -2.93 -27.89 25.85
C ASN A 13 -1.56 -28.14 25.19
N VAL A 14 -1.45 -29.14 24.32
CA VAL A 14 -0.23 -29.40 23.55
C VAL A 14 0.14 -28.20 22.68
N ILE A 15 -0.84 -27.57 22.01
CA ILE A 15 -0.58 -26.36 21.22
C ILE A 15 -0.19 -25.19 22.12
N HIS A 16 -0.75 -25.07 23.32
CA HIS A 16 -0.36 -24.03 24.27
C HIS A 16 1.10 -24.17 24.71
N GLU A 17 1.51 -25.37 25.12
CA GLU A 17 2.90 -25.66 25.47
C GLU A 17 3.84 -25.43 24.28
N LEU A 18 3.45 -25.85 23.08
CA LEU A 18 4.20 -25.61 21.85
C LEU A 18 4.43 -24.11 21.61
N VAL A 19 3.40 -23.28 21.73
CA VAL A 19 3.53 -21.83 21.52
C VAL A 19 4.40 -21.19 22.62
N THR A 20 4.24 -21.63 23.87
CA THR A 20 4.97 -21.09 25.03
C THR A 20 6.46 -21.47 25.00
N LEU A 21 6.79 -22.73 24.69
CA LEU A 21 8.17 -23.24 24.67
C LEU A 21 8.91 -22.90 23.37
N ALA A 22 8.29 -23.10 22.21
CA ALA A 22 8.93 -22.84 20.92
C ALA A 22 8.87 -21.35 20.53
N GLY A 23 7.97 -20.59 21.14
CA GLY A 23 7.71 -19.19 20.86
C GLY A 23 6.80 -18.96 19.65
N ILE A 24 6.12 -17.81 19.65
CA ILE A 24 5.13 -17.41 18.64
C ILE A 24 5.66 -17.58 17.22
N SER A 25 6.90 -17.15 16.93
CA SER A 25 7.44 -17.18 15.56
C SER A 25 7.60 -18.59 14.98
N ARG A 26 7.92 -19.59 15.80
CA ARG A 26 8.08 -20.98 15.34
C ARG A 26 6.72 -21.65 15.23
N ALA A 27 5.88 -21.51 16.25
CA ALA A 27 4.52 -22.05 16.25
C ALA A 27 3.68 -21.49 15.09
N TRP A 28 3.81 -20.19 14.77
CA TRP A 28 3.07 -19.53 13.69
C TRP A 28 3.29 -20.15 12.30
N LYS A 29 4.46 -20.77 12.06
CA LYS A 29 4.77 -21.47 10.80
C LYS A 29 4.03 -22.80 10.67
N LEU A 30 3.67 -23.43 11.79
CA LEU A 30 3.01 -24.74 11.82
C LEU A 30 1.52 -24.66 11.47
N ARG A 31 0.97 -23.45 11.26
CA ARG A 31 -0.41 -23.25 10.78
C ARG A 31 -0.67 -23.79 9.37
N GLY A 32 0.38 -24.14 8.62
CA GLY A 32 0.27 -24.76 7.31
C GLY A 32 -0.15 -26.23 7.34
N VAL A 33 -0.13 -26.89 8.51
CA VAL A 33 -0.41 -28.34 8.64
C VAL A 33 -1.87 -28.67 8.32
N CYS A 34 -2.83 -28.03 8.99
CA CYS A 34 -4.26 -28.17 8.68
C CYS A 34 -5.08 -27.00 9.26
N ARG A 35 -6.39 -26.96 8.94
CA ARG A 35 -7.30 -25.89 9.40
C ARG A 35 -7.43 -25.84 10.92
N THR A 36 -7.52 -26.98 11.59
CA THR A 36 -7.62 -27.06 13.06
C THR A 36 -6.37 -26.51 13.72
N PHE A 37 -5.18 -26.95 13.28
CA PHE A 37 -3.91 -26.38 13.74
C PHE A 37 -3.83 -24.88 13.55
N LYS A 38 -4.23 -24.39 12.37
CA LYS A 38 -4.25 -22.95 12.08
C LYS A 38 -5.13 -22.20 13.06
N ALA A 39 -6.36 -22.68 13.31
CA ALA A 39 -7.29 -22.07 14.24
C ALA A 39 -6.76 -22.08 15.68
N THR A 40 -6.34 -23.23 16.19
CA THR A 40 -5.88 -23.38 17.59
C THR A 40 -4.60 -22.60 17.86
N ILE A 41 -3.63 -22.61 16.94
CA ILE A 41 -2.41 -21.78 17.07
C ILE A 41 -2.79 -20.29 17.04
N THR A 42 -3.72 -19.88 16.16
CA THR A 42 -4.12 -18.48 16.03
C THR A 42 -4.81 -17.99 17.30
N TYR A 43 -5.73 -18.79 17.84
CA TYR A 43 -6.37 -18.54 19.13
C TYR A 43 -5.34 -18.48 20.25
N ASN A 44 -4.45 -19.47 20.37
CA ASN A 44 -3.45 -19.50 21.43
C ASN A 44 -2.53 -18.27 21.40
N VAL A 45 -2.00 -17.93 20.21
CA VAL A 45 -1.09 -16.80 20.03
C VAL A 45 -1.73 -15.49 20.45
N PHE A 46 -2.97 -15.19 20.02
CA PHE A 46 -3.55 -13.88 20.27
C PHE A 46 -4.43 -13.78 21.53
N ALA A 47 -5.06 -14.87 21.94
CA ALA A 47 -5.93 -14.90 23.12
C ALA A 47 -5.18 -15.30 24.40
N LYS A 48 -4.17 -16.17 24.33
CA LYS A 48 -3.53 -16.74 25.53
C LYS A 48 -2.11 -16.19 25.80
N GLN A 49 -1.37 -15.73 24.79
CA GLN A 49 0.00 -15.23 25.02
C GLN A 49 0.03 -13.79 25.53
N PRO A 50 0.90 -13.44 26.50
CA PRO A 50 0.98 -12.09 27.06
C PRO A 50 1.54 -11.08 26.04
N VAL A 51 1.25 -9.79 26.21
CA VAL A 51 1.73 -8.69 25.36
C VAL A 51 3.26 -8.72 25.17
N LYS A 52 4.00 -9.04 26.25
CA LYS A 52 5.47 -9.15 26.21
C LYS A 52 5.98 -10.18 25.19
N ALA A 53 5.21 -11.22 24.89
CA ALA A 53 5.58 -12.24 23.90
C ALA A 53 5.66 -11.67 22.47
N PHE A 54 5.05 -10.50 22.23
CA PHE A 54 5.07 -9.85 20.94
C PHE A 54 6.20 -8.84 20.73
N PHE A 55 7.06 -8.56 21.73
CA PHE A 55 8.12 -7.54 21.61
C PHE A 55 9.25 -7.87 20.62
N GLY A 56 9.40 -9.13 20.21
CA GLY A 56 10.37 -9.52 19.20
C GLY A 56 10.07 -8.97 17.79
N TYR A 57 11.10 -8.69 16.99
CA TYR A 57 10.92 -8.14 15.63
C TYR A 57 9.97 -8.97 14.75
N ARG A 58 10.14 -10.30 14.74
CA ARG A 58 9.29 -11.20 13.95
C ARG A 58 7.86 -11.30 14.50
N THR A 59 7.69 -11.27 15.82
CA THR A 59 6.38 -11.34 16.47
C THR A 59 5.61 -10.03 16.32
N GLN A 60 6.28 -8.88 16.30
CA GLN A 60 5.68 -7.59 15.97
C GLN A 60 5.14 -7.55 14.55
N ARG A 61 5.85 -8.16 13.59
CA ARG A 61 5.34 -8.30 12.22
C ARG A 61 4.06 -9.16 12.19
N ILE A 62 4.08 -10.31 12.86
CA ILE A 62 2.90 -11.19 13.00
C ILE A 62 1.72 -10.42 13.62
N PHE A 63 1.99 -9.64 14.67
CA PHE A 63 0.99 -8.79 15.32
C PHE A 63 0.42 -7.76 14.35
N ARG A 64 1.24 -7.00 13.62
CA ARG A 64 0.76 -5.95 12.70
C ARG A 64 -0.18 -6.50 11.63
N GLU A 65 0.11 -7.70 11.12
CA GLU A 65 -0.72 -8.36 10.10
C GLU A 65 -2.04 -8.93 10.67
N ASN A 66 -2.20 -8.97 12.00
CA ASN A 66 -3.32 -9.65 12.67
C ASN A 66 -3.80 -8.90 13.94
N SER A 67 -3.62 -7.59 13.99
CA SER A 67 -3.89 -6.78 15.18
C SER A 67 -5.38 -6.71 15.51
N GLY A 68 -6.26 -6.83 14.50
CA GLY A 68 -7.70 -6.93 14.67
C GLY A 68 -8.09 -8.23 15.36
N ARG A 69 -7.48 -9.37 15.00
CA ARG A 69 -7.68 -10.64 15.71
C ARG A 69 -7.23 -10.57 17.16
N TYR A 70 -6.10 -9.92 17.41
CA TYR A 70 -5.65 -9.66 18.76
C TYR A 70 -6.69 -8.87 19.56
N LEU A 71 -7.16 -7.74 19.02
CA LEU A 71 -8.17 -6.92 19.70
C LEU A 71 -9.47 -7.69 19.93
N TYR A 72 -9.94 -8.46 18.95
CA TYR A 72 -11.14 -9.28 19.05
C TYR A 72 -11.09 -10.28 20.21
N TYR A 73 -9.97 -10.98 20.38
CA TYR A 73 -9.82 -11.88 21.53
C TYR A 73 -9.70 -11.12 22.84
N ARG A 74 -9.01 -9.96 22.83
CA ARG A 74 -8.83 -9.12 24.02
C ARG A 74 -10.09 -8.39 24.47
N SER A 75 -11.03 -8.11 23.58
CA SER A 75 -12.36 -7.60 23.93
C SER A 75 -13.22 -8.65 24.62
N LYS A 76 -12.95 -9.95 24.40
CA LYS A 76 -13.61 -11.05 25.13
C LYS A 76 -12.94 -11.36 26.46
N VAL A 77 -11.60 -11.46 26.45
CA VAL A 77 -10.80 -11.76 27.64
C VAL A 77 -9.56 -10.87 27.64
N LEU A 78 -9.52 -9.91 28.57
CA LEU A 78 -8.53 -8.85 28.59
C LEU A 78 -7.08 -9.33 28.80
N LEU A 79 -6.88 -10.32 29.68
CA LEU A 79 -5.55 -10.82 30.08
C LEU A 79 -4.65 -9.67 30.59
N ASP A 80 -3.57 -9.33 29.88
CA ASP A 80 -2.62 -8.26 30.21
C ASP A 80 -2.68 -7.06 29.25
N ALA A 81 -3.68 -7.03 28.36
CA ALA A 81 -3.93 -5.88 27.51
C ALA A 81 -4.49 -4.71 28.31
N HIS A 82 -4.22 -3.49 27.86
CA HIS A 82 -4.84 -2.29 28.43
C HIS A 82 -6.37 -2.33 28.19
N PRO A 83 -7.22 -1.84 29.10
CA PRO A 83 -8.68 -2.00 28.98
C PRO A 83 -9.36 -1.07 27.97
N ASP A 84 -8.85 0.14 27.72
CA ASP A 84 -9.62 1.18 27.00
C ASP A 84 -10.17 0.74 25.65
N LEU A 85 -9.35 0.11 24.80
CA LEU A 85 -9.77 -0.25 23.45
C LEU A 85 -10.68 -1.49 23.41
N PRO A 86 -10.38 -2.59 24.13
CA PRO A 86 -11.36 -3.64 24.42
C PRO A 86 -12.70 -3.14 24.94
N ASN A 87 -12.69 -2.21 25.91
CA ASN A 87 -13.90 -1.64 26.51
C ASN A 87 -14.65 -0.78 25.50
N MET A 88 -13.97 0.07 24.73
CA MET A 88 -14.56 0.85 23.64
C MET A 88 -15.34 -0.04 22.66
N VAL A 89 -14.73 -1.14 22.22
CA VAL A 89 -15.39 -2.11 21.33
C VAL A 89 -16.61 -2.73 22.01
N ASN A 90 -16.49 -3.12 23.28
CA ASN A 90 -17.59 -3.72 24.02
C ASN A 90 -18.75 -2.74 24.26
N ASP A 91 -18.46 -1.49 24.63
CA ASP A 91 -19.45 -0.44 24.86
C ASP A 91 -20.23 -0.19 23.57
N MET A 92 -19.52 -0.04 22.44
CA MET A 92 -20.14 0.14 21.12
C MET A 92 -21.01 -1.06 20.72
N VAL A 93 -20.52 -2.29 20.88
CA VAL A 93 -21.30 -3.50 20.58
C VAL A 93 -22.55 -3.60 21.44
N ASN A 94 -22.46 -3.26 22.72
CA ASN A 94 -23.57 -3.35 23.67
C ASN A 94 -24.63 -2.28 23.39
N ASP A 95 -24.24 -1.03 23.18
CA ASP A 95 -25.19 0.06 22.86
C ASP A 95 -25.91 -0.18 21.53
N MET A 96 -25.18 -0.59 20.50
CA MET A 96 -25.76 -0.87 19.18
C MET A 96 -26.72 -2.06 19.24
N ALA A 97 -26.38 -3.11 19.99
CA ALA A 97 -27.29 -4.24 20.18
C ALA A 97 -28.58 -3.85 20.92
N ASN A 98 -28.50 -2.95 21.89
CA ASN A 98 -29.68 -2.44 22.62
C ASN A 98 -30.57 -1.55 21.74
N ASN A 99 -30.00 -0.88 20.73
CA ASN A 99 -30.74 -0.09 19.74
C ASN A 99 -31.34 -0.97 18.61
N MET A 100 -30.66 -2.06 18.23
CA MET A 100 -31.13 -3.00 17.19
C MET A 100 -32.30 -3.90 17.64
N THR A 101 -32.38 -4.25 18.92
CA THR A 101 -33.46 -5.09 19.49
C THR A 101 -34.85 -4.45 19.46
N LYS A 102 -34.97 -3.14 19.21
CA LYS A 102 -36.27 -2.48 19.00
C LYS A 102 -36.89 -2.79 17.64
N GLY A 103 -36.20 -3.49 16.74
CA GLY A 103 -36.63 -3.73 15.36
C GLY A 103 -37.01 -5.15 14.97
N MET A 104 -36.36 -6.21 15.47
CA MET A 104 -36.70 -7.60 15.13
C MET A 104 -35.91 -8.61 16.01
N ASN A 105 -36.57 -9.67 16.45
CA ASN A 105 -35.95 -10.83 17.10
C ASN A 105 -35.56 -11.87 16.05
N LYS A 106 -34.29 -12.31 16.02
CA LYS A 106 -33.92 -13.75 16.15
C LYS A 106 -32.43 -14.12 16.15
N ASP A 107 -31.46 -13.20 16.00
CA ASP A 107 -30.04 -13.62 15.99
C ASP A 107 -29.05 -12.59 16.57
N THR A 108 -29.44 -11.92 17.65
CA THR A 108 -28.69 -10.81 18.27
C THR A 108 -27.28 -11.20 18.75
N GLY A 109 -27.05 -12.48 19.05
CA GLY A 109 -25.73 -12.99 19.43
C GLY A 109 -24.75 -13.02 18.25
N ASN A 110 -25.22 -13.42 17.07
CA ASN A 110 -24.42 -13.51 15.86
C ASN A 110 -24.08 -12.10 15.32
N GLU A 111 -25.04 -11.17 15.39
CA GLU A 111 -24.82 -9.77 14.99
C GLU A 111 -23.82 -9.06 15.90
N LYS A 112 -23.88 -9.29 17.22
CA LYS A 112 -22.86 -8.76 18.16
C LYS A 112 -21.46 -9.23 17.81
N GLU A 113 -21.32 -10.51 17.44
CA GLU A 113 -20.02 -11.06 17.08
C GLU A 113 -19.52 -10.52 15.75
N THR A 114 -20.42 -10.40 14.77
CA THR A 114 -20.12 -9.81 13.46
C THR A 114 -19.69 -8.35 13.59
N LEU A 115 -20.43 -7.55 14.38
CA LEU A 115 -20.08 -6.16 14.68
C LEU A 115 -18.72 -6.06 15.38
N ARG A 116 -18.48 -6.88 16.41
CA ARG A 116 -17.19 -6.91 17.12
C ARG A 116 -16.05 -7.19 16.17
N GLN A 117 -16.20 -8.21 15.32
CA GLN A 117 -15.20 -8.57 14.32
C GLN A 117 -14.98 -7.43 13.32
N GLY A 118 -16.05 -6.83 12.80
CA GLY A 118 -16.00 -5.70 11.86
C GLY A 118 -15.30 -4.46 12.46
N LEU A 119 -15.58 -4.11 13.71
CA LEU A 119 -14.89 -3.01 14.42
C LEU A 119 -13.40 -3.30 14.60
N CYS A 120 -13.04 -4.53 14.98
CA CYS A 120 -11.65 -4.92 15.15
C CYS A 120 -10.87 -4.91 13.84
N ASP A 121 -11.46 -5.43 12.76
CA ASP A 121 -10.87 -5.43 11.43
C ASP A 121 -10.73 -4.01 10.89
N SER A 122 -11.74 -3.16 11.13
CA SER A 122 -11.70 -1.73 10.80
C SER A 122 -10.51 -1.01 11.44
N LEU A 123 -10.25 -1.26 12.72
CA LEU A 123 -9.10 -0.69 13.43
C LEU A 123 -7.77 -1.23 12.91
N GLN A 124 -7.71 -2.51 12.54
CA GLN A 124 -6.53 -3.09 11.89
C GLN A 124 -6.22 -2.41 10.55
N LEU A 125 -7.25 -2.05 9.79
CA LEU A 125 -7.12 -1.41 8.48
C LEU A 125 -6.92 0.11 8.57
N SER A 126 -6.87 0.71 9.76
CA SER A 126 -6.62 2.13 9.97
C SER A 126 -5.19 2.56 9.55
N HIS A 127 -5.04 3.79 9.04
CA HIS A 127 -3.78 4.27 8.43
C HIS A 127 -2.62 4.44 9.43
N GLU A 128 -2.93 4.57 10.72
CA GLU A 128 -1.94 4.95 11.74
C GLU A 128 -1.25 3.78 12.43
N ASN A 129 -1.53 2.53 12.03
CA ASN A 129 -1.21 1.36 12.85
C ASN A 129 -1.63 1.59 14.32
N LEU A 130 -2.82 2.17 14.52
CA LEU A 130 -3.27 2.64 15.83
C LEU A 130 -3.17 1.54 16.89
N LEU A 131 -3.62 0.33 16.54
CA LEU A 131 -3.51 -0.86 17.38
C LEU A 131 -2.08 -1.18 17.79
N PHE A 132 -1.13 -1.09 16.86
CA PHE A 132 0.28 -1.36 17.15
C PHE A 132 0.85 -0.30 18.09
N ARG A 133 0.61 0.99 17.82
CA ARG A 133 1.11 2.09 18.66
C ARG A 133 0.51 2.02 20.06
N TRP A 134 -0.77 1.72 20.14
CA TRP A 134 -1.47 1.61 21.40
C TRP A 134 -0.98 0.44 22.25
N VAL A 135 -0.86 -0.77 21.67
CA VAL A 135 -0.38 -1.96 22.40
C VAL A 135 1.08 -1.83 22.86
N PHE A 136 1.98 -1.31 22.00
CA PHE A 136 3.42 -1.34 22.29
C PHE A 136 4.00 -0.04 22.83
N ARG A 137 3.39 1.11 22.54
CA ARG A 137 3.92 2.41 22.91
C ARG A 137 3.03 3.19 23.87
N ARG A 138 1.76 2.76 24.04
CA ARG A 138 0.70 3.56 24.68
C ARG A 138 0.62 4.97 24.10
N GLU A 139 1.02 5.12 22.84
CA GLU A 139 0.99 6.37 22.11
C GLU A 139 -0.22 6.36 21.19
N THR A 140 -1.30 7.01 21.63
CA THR A 140 -2.16 7.74 20.71
C THR A 140 -1.47 9.08 20.40
N PRO A 141 -1.71 9.73 19.24
CA PRO A 141 -1.26 11.09 19.01
C PRO A 141 -1.88 12.04 20.06
N GLY A 142 -1.22 12.22 21.21
CA GLY A 142 -1.45 13.34 22.13
C GLY A 142 -2.41 13.17 23.31
N LEU A 143 -3.27 12.14 23.42
CA LEU A 143 -4.25 12.03 24.54
C LEU A 143 -4.73 10.58 24.82
N PRO A 144 -5.03 10.17 26.08
CA PRO A 144 -5.62 8.86 26.39
C PRO A 144 -6.90 8.57 25.59
N LEU A 145 -7.18 7.30 25.29
CA LEU A 145 -8.32 6.92 24.42
C LEU A 145 -9.67 7.40 24.99
N GLY A 146 -9.84 7.38 26.32
CA GLY A 146 -11.05 7.90 26.98
C GLY A 146 -11.27 9.41 26.86
N TRP A 147 -10.27 10.18 26.40
CA TRP A 147 -10.45 11.60 26.05
C TRP A 147 -10.82 11.79 24.58
N ILE A 148 -10.60 10.77 23.76
CA ILE A 148 -10.87 10.77 22.31
C ILE A 148 -12.22 10.11 22.02
N TYR A 149 -12.65 9.16 22.86
CA TYR A 149 -13.86 8.38 22.66
C TYR A 149 -14.92 8.71 23.72
N PRO A 150 -16.11 9.22 23.32
CA PRO A 150 -17.20 9.46 24.26
C PRO A 150 -17.79 8.14 24.75
N HIS A 151 -18.20 8.11 26.02
CA HIS A 151 -19.04 7.03 26.54
C HIS A 151 -20.48 7.15 26.01
N PRO A 152 -21.27 6.06 26.03
CA PRO A 152 -22.66 6.09 25.56
C PRO A 152 -23.49 7.22 26.20
N PRO A 153 -24.49 7.77 25.48
CA PRO A 153 -25.03 7.29 24.20
C PRO A 153 -24.19 7.72 23.00
N PHE A 154 -24.02 6.80 22.05
CA PHE A 154 -23.24 7.06 20.84
C PHE A 154 -23.99 7.92 19.81
N GLY A 155 -23.23 8.73 19.08
CA GLY A 155 -23.74 9.67 18.08
C GLY A 155 -24.10 9.01 16.75
N TYR A 156 -24.59 9.80 15.79
CA TYR A 156 -24.93 9.33 14.43
C TYR A 156 -23.72 8.74 13.69
N LEU A 157 -22.52 9.29 13.89
CA LEU A 157 -21.32 8.83 13.21
C LEU A 157 -20.85 7.46 13.72
N ASP A 158 -20.93 7.21 15.02
CA ASP A 158 -20.67 5.89 15.61
C ASP A 158 -21.66 4.84 15.07
N LYS A 159 -22.95 5.19 15.02
CA LYS A 159 -24.01 4.34 14.46
C LYS A 159 -23.74 4.03 12.99
N LEU A 160 -23.32 5.03 12.22
CA LEU A 160 -22.94 4.86 10.83
C LEU A 160 -21.76 3.88 10.69
N VAL A 161 -20.72 4.01 11.52
CA VAL A 161 -19.58 3.08 11.53
C VAL A 161 -20.03 1.65 11.85
N ALA A 162 -20.94 1.47 12.81
CA ALA A 162 -21.47 0.15 13.15
C ALA A 162 -22.23 -0.50 11.99
N GLU A 163 -23.14 0.23 11.34
CA GLU A 163 -23.90 -0.27 10.19
C GLU A 163 -22.97 -0.57 8.99
N ILE A 164 -21.92 0.24 8.79
CA ILE A 164 -20.87 -0.05 7.80
C ILE A 164 -20.14 -1.35 8.15
N CYS A 165 -19.79 -1.58 9.42
CA CYS A 165 -19.13 -2.81 9.86
C CYS A 165 -20.00 -4.05 9.68
N LEU A 166 -21.32 -3.91 9.83
CA LEU A 166 -22.30 -4.98 9.60
C LEU A 166 -22.60 -5.21 8.11
N GLY A 167 -22.29 -4.25 7.24
CA GLY A 167 -22.63 -4.32 5.81
C GLY A 167 -24.09 -4.00 5.52
N TYR A 168 -24.81 -3.42 6.47
CA TYR A 168 -26.23 -3.08 6.33
C TYR A 168 -26.39 -1.76 5.59
N HIS A 169 -26.87 -1.82 4.35
CA HIS A 169 -27.01 -0.65 3.48
C HIS A 169 -28.33 0.12 3.67
N SER A 170 -29.37 -0.50 4.24
CA SER A 170 -30.73 0.05 4.32
C SER A 170 -30.86 1.26 5.27
N ARG A 171 -30.10 1.28 6.36
CA ARG A 171 -30.13 2.34 7.38
C ARG A 171 -29.15 3.49 7.12
N ILE A 172 -28.20 3.28 6.22
CA ILE A 172 -27.15 4.25 5.87
C ILE A 172 -27.73 5.61 5.45
N PRO A 173 -28.75 5.71 4.57
CA PRO A 173 -29.25 7.01 4.14
C PRO A 173 -29.84 7.84 5.30
N ALA A 174 -30.56 7.21 6.21
CA ALA A 174 -31.16 7.88 7.37
C ALA A 174 -30.09 8.40 8.34
N LEU A 175 -29.03 7.60 8.57
CA LEU A 175 -27.91 8.01 9.42
C LEU A 175 -27.09 9.14 8.79
N MET A 176 -26.88 9.10 7.48
CA MET A 176 -26.18 10.17 6.76
C MET A 176 -26.97 11.48 6.74
N GLN A 177 -28.31 11.41 6.68
CA GLN A 177 -29.15 12.61 6.80
C GLN A 177 -29.02 13.29 8.17
N GLY A 178 -28.78 12.53 9.23
CA GLY A 178 -28.57 13.05 10.58
C GLY A 178 -27.18 13.64 10.84
N LEU A 179 -26.24 13.50 9.90
CA LEU A 179 -24.90 14.07 10.05
C LEU A 179 -24.89 15.56 9.66
N PRO A 180 -24.35 16.44 10.53
CA PRO A 180 -24.26 17.86 10.23
C PRO A 180 -23.21 18.16 9.15
N ASN A 181 -22.16 17.34 9.04
CA ASN A 181 -21.12 17.40 8.01
C ASN A 181 -20.65 15.97 7.68
N PHE A 182 -20.06 15.77 6.50
CA PHE A 182 -19.37 14.51 6.13
C PHE A 182 -17.98 14.38 6.77
N GLU A 183 -17.86 14.66 8.06
CA GLU A 183 -16.60 14.54 8.79
C GLU A 183 -16.23 13.07 9.07
N GLY A 184 -14.93 12.81 9.11
CA GLY A 184 -14.41 11.49 9.45
C GLY A 184 -14.50 11.20 10.94
N HIS A 185 -14.69 9.93 11.30
CA HIS A 185 -14.65 9.49 12.68
C HIS A 185 -13.21 9.59 13.23
N HIS A 186 -13.00 10.14 14.43
CA HIS A 186 -11.65 10.35 15.00
C HIS A 186 -10.79 9.08 15.06
N ILE A 187 -11.41 7.94 15.37
CA ILE A 187 -10.76 6.63 15.45
C ILE A 187 -10.79 5.85 14.13
N PHE A 188 -11.97 5.69 13.51
CA PHE A 188 -12.16 4.83 12.34
C PHE A 188 -11.89 5.53 10.99
N GLY A 189 -11.71 6.85 10.99
CA GLY A 189 -11.47 7.67 9.81
C GLY A 189 -12.75 7.93 9.00
N ALA A 190 -12.57 8.22 7.70
CA ALA A 190 -13.68 8.54 6.80
C ALA A 190 -14.61 7.32 6.59
N PRO A 191 -15.94 7.46 6.80
CA PRO A 191 -16.91 6.36 6.62
C PRO A 191 -16.89 5.70 5.23
N LEU A 192 -16.77 6.47 4.14
CA LEU A 192 -16.75 5.90 2.78
C LEU A 192 -15.47 5.10 2.51
N GLN A 193 -14.34 5.60 3.02
CA GLN A 193 -13.09 4.84 2.99
C GLN A 193 -13.21 3.55 3.81
N LEU A 194 -13.89 3.58 4.96
CA LEU A 194 -14.10 2.40 5.78
C LEU A 194 -14.90 1.33 5.05
N ALA A 195 -16.01 1.72 4.41
CA ALA A 195 -16.81 0.81 3.58
C ALA A 195 -15.97 0.19 2.45
N THR A 196 -15.06 0.97 1.85
CA THR A 196 -14.11 0.48 0.84
C THR A 196 -13.13 -0.52 1.44
N LYS A 197 -12.57 -0.23 2.62
CA LYS A 197 -11.64 -1.12 3.33
C LYS A 197 -12.25 -2.49 3.64
N LEU A 198 -13.54 -2.52 4.00
CA LEU A 198 -14.28 -3.74 4.29
C LEU A 198 -14.82 -4.44 3.03
N GLY A 199 -14.85 -3.75 1.88
CA GLY A 199 -15.35 -4.29 0.61
C GLY A 199 -16.87 -4.32 0.50
N HIS A 200 -17.58 -3.51 1.27
CA HIS A 200 -19.05 -3.50 1.30
C HIS A 200 -19.63 -2.64 0.17
N LYS A 201 -19.73 -3.24 -1.03
CA LYS A 201 -20.16 -2.57 -2.26
C LYS A 201 -21.54 -1.91 -2.16
N ASP A 202 -22.52 -2.58 -1.57
CA ASP A 202 -23.89 -2.07 -1.45
C ASP A 202 -23.97 -0.88 -0.48
N VAL A 203 -23.21 -0.94 0.61
CA VAL A 203 -23.03 0.18 1.55
C VAL A 203 -22.40 1.37 0.84
N MET A 204 -21.32 1.16 0.07
CA MET A 204 -20.69 2.23 -0.70
C MET A 204 -21.66 2.86 -1.71
N LYS A 205 -22.46 2.05 -2.41
CA LYS A 205 -23.46 2.55 -3.35
C LYS A 205 -24.50 3.42 -2.65
N ALA A 206 -25.07 2.95 -1.54
CA ALA A 206 -26.04 3.71 -0.75
C ALA A 206 -25.46 5.04 -0.23
N MET A 207 -24.18 5.03 0.20
CA MET A 207 -23.49 6.25 0.61
C MET A 207 -23.32 7.22 -0.56
N LEU A 208 -22.86 6.75 -1.72
CA LEU A 208 -22.64 7.58 -2.91
C LEU A 208 -23.94 8.20 -3.45
N GLU A 209 -25.04 7.44 -3.42
CA GLU A 209 -26.38 7.95 -3.79
C GLU A 209 -26.85 9.06 -2.84
N ASN A 210 -26.60 8.91 -1.54
CA ASN A 210 -26.92 9.95 -0.55
C ASN A 210 -26.09 11.23 -0.77
N ILE A 211 -24.79 11.09 -1.03
CA ILE A 211 -23.91 12.24 -1.36
C ILE A 211 -24.40 12.93 -2.64
N SER A 212 -24.81 12.16 -3.66
CA SER A 212 -25.39 12.71 -4.89
C SER A 212 -26.68 13.48 -4.63
N ALA A 213 -27.54 12.98 -3.74
CA ALA A 213 -28.76 13.69 -3.36
C ALA A 213 -28.46 15.03 -2.69
N VAL A 214 -27.52 15.05 -1.72
CA VAL A 214 -27.07 16.28 -1.05
C VAL A 214 -26.46 17.27 -2.04
N LEU A 215 -25.64 16.81 -2.99
CA LEU A 215 -25.02 17.68 -4.00
C LEU A 215 -26.01 18.35 -4.96
N ASN A 216 -27.16 17.73 -5.17
CA ASN A 216 -28.20 18.25 -6.05
C ASN A 216 -29.20 19.15 -5.33
N ASP A 217 -29.16 19.21 -3.99
CA ASP A 217 -29.99 20.12 -3.20
C ASP A 217 -29.27 21.47 -3.02
N PRO A 218 -29.74 22.55 -3.65
CA PRO A 218 -29.10 23.87 -3.56
C PRO A 218 -29.21 24.51 -2.17
N ASN A 219 -30.09 24.02 -1.30
CA ASN A 219 -30.30 24.56 0.04
C ASN A 219 -29.56 23.77 1.12
N ASP A 220 -28.87 22.68 0.74
CA ASP A 220 -28.15 21.83 1.67
C ASP A 220 -26.67 22.25 1.76
N PRO A 221 -26.23 22.89 2.87
CA PRO A 221 -24.87 23.40 2.99
C PRO A 221 -23.85 22.30 3.31
N ARG A 222 -24.29 21.05 3.55
CA ARG A 222 -23.40 19.97 4.02
C ARG A 222 -22.33 19.59 3.01
N CYS A 223 -22.59 19.77 1.72
CA CYS A 223 -21.67 19.37 0.67
C CYS A 223 -21.84 20.19 -0.60
N THR A 224 -20.89 21.08 -0.89
CA THR A 224 -20.82 21.78 -2.18
C THR A 224 -19.84 21.08 -3.13
N ARG A 225 -19.98 21.32 -4.43
CA ARG A 225 -19.01 20.83 -5.44
C ARG A 225 -17.59 21.29 -5.12
N ASP A 226 -17.43 22.53 -4.65
CA ASP A 226 -16.13 23.08 -4.25
C ASP A 226 -15.59 22.43 -2.99
N ALA A 227 -16.45 22.12 -2.01
CA ALA A 227 -16.06 21.40 -0.80
C ALA A 227 -15.54 19.99 -1.13
N ILE A 228 -16.20 19.27 -2.05
CA ILE A 228 -15.75 17.97 -2.55
C ILE A 228 -14.39 18.06 -3.26
N ILE A 229 -14.20 19.08 -4.11
CA ILE A 229 -12.94 19.30 -4.83
C ILE A 229 -11.81 19.68 -3.85
N MET A 230 -12.11 20.53 -2.87
CA MET A 230 -11.17 20.94 -1.82
C MET A 230 -10.80 19.76 -0.94
N ASP A 231 -11.77 18.97 -0.50
CA ASP A 231 -11.59 17.76 0.29
C ASP A 231 -10.64 16.76 -0.41
N MET A 232 -10.81 16.54 -1.71
CA MET A 232 -9.88 15.72 -2.50
C MET A 232 -8.45 16.26 -2.50
N CYS A 233 -8.30 17.58 -2.43
CA CYS A 233 -7.01 18.26 -2.39
C CYS A 233 -6.40 18.34 -1.00
N ILE A 234 -7.14 18.01 0.07
CA ILE A 234 -6.60 17.95 1.42
C ILE A 234 -5.62 16.78 1.46
N PHE A 235 -4.34 17.12 1.29
CA PHE A 235 -3.25 16.31 1.78
C PHE A 235 -3.41 16.30 3.29
N VAL A 236 -3.46 15.12 3.90
CA VAL A 236 -3.46 14.97 5.36
C VAL A 236 -2.29 15.79 5.92
N HIS A 237 -2.58 17.01 6.33
CA HIS A 237 -1.75 17.81 7.20
C HIS A 237 -2.41 17.66 8.56
N PRO A 238 -1.70 17.15 9.58
CA PRO A 238 -2.18 17.32 10.94
C PRO A 238 -2.36 18.82 11.14
N GLY A 239 -3.59 19.27 11.36
CA GLY A 239 -3.87 20.65 11.71
C GLY A 239 -3.09 21.03 12.98
N PRO A 240 -2.88 22.34 13.24
CA PRO A 240 -2.18 22.80 14.44
C PRO A 240 -2.88 22.36 15.75
N SER A 241 -4.16 22.00 15.69
CA SER A 241 -4.83 21.19 16.70
C SER A 241 -4.68 19.69 16.37
N LYS A 242 -3.92 18.97 17.21
CA LYS A 242 -3.57 17.54 17.08
C LYS A 242 -4.76 16.54 16.94
N LEU A 243 -6.02 16.98 16.85
CA LEU A 243 -7.22 16.14 16.81
C LEU A 243 -8.13 16.27 15.58
N SER A 244 -7.89 17.21 14.65
CA SER A 244 -8.69 17.30 13.43
C SER A 244 -7.91 16.75 12.25
N MET A 245 -8.02 15.43 12.04
CA MET A 245 -7.64 14.83 10.76
C MET A 245 -8.76 15.14 9.75
N LYS A 246 -8.55 16.15 8.90
CA LYS A 246 -9.39 16.32 7.71
C LYS A 246 -9.04 15.19 6.74
N HIS A 247 -9.82 14.12 6.76
CA HIS A 247 -9.68 12.99 5.83
C HIS A 247 -10.36 13.32 4.52
N SER A 248 -9.72 13.02 3.38
CA SER A 248 -10.42 13.15 2.11
C SER A 248 -11.44 12.03 1.98
N PHE A 249 -12.72 12.37 2.01
CA PHE A 249 -13.82 11.42 2.09
C PHE A 249 -13.87 10.47 0.88
N ILE A 250 -13.81 11.01 -0.34
CA ILE A 250 -13.90 10.22 -1.58
C ILE A 250 -12.51 9.89 -2.13
N GLY A 251 -11.56 10.82 -2.04
CA GLY A 251 -10.22 10.61 -2.57
C GLY A 251 -9.46 9.49 -1.85
N ASP A 252 -9.59 9.40 -0.52
CA ASP A 252 -8.96 8.33 0.24
C ASP A 252 -9.64 6.96 0.04
N ALA A 253 -10.93 6.93 -0.30
CA ALA A 253 -11.64 5.72 -0.73
C ALA A 253 -11.08 5.19 -2.05
N VAL A 254 -10.88 6.05 -3.06
CA VAL A 254 -10.25 5.66 -4.35
C VAL A 254 -8.85 5.09 -4.13
N VAL A 255 -8.03 5.76 -3.33
CA VAL A 255 -6.67 5.29 -2.99
C VAL A 255 -6.72 3.91 -2.32
N THR A 256 -7.74 3.67 -1.49
CA THR A 256 -7.93 2.38 -0.81
C THR A 256 -8.29 1.28 -1.80
N ALA A 257 -9.27 1.50 -2.68
CA ALA A 257 -9.65 0.54 -3.72
C ALA A 257 -8.45 0.19 -4.62
N ILE A 258 -7.64 1.19 -5.00
CA ILE A 258 -6.39 0.98 -5.74
C ILE A 258 -5.43 0.10 -4.93
N CYS A 259 -5.24 0.36 -3.64
CA CYS A 259 -4.32 -0.42 -2.79
C CYS A 259 -4.78 -1.86 -2.57
N GLN A 260 -6.08 -2.10 -2.54
CA GLN A 260 -6.67 -3.45 -2.46
C GLN A 260 -6.67 -4.16 -3.81
N ASN A 261 -6.40 -3.44 -4.91
CA ASN A 261 -6.50 -3.92 -6.28
C ASN A 261 -7.92 -4.46 -6.59
N ASP A 262 -8.94 -3.78 -6.07
CA ASP A 262 -10.34 -4.11 -6.29
C ASP A 262 -10.90 -3.25 -7.44
N GLU A 263 -11.06 -3.90 -8.60
CA GLU A 263 -11.54 -3.24 -9.82
C GLU A 263 -13.00 -2.81 -9.72
N ASP A 264 -13.84 -3.59 -9.04
CA ASP A 264 -15.27 -3.31 -8.95
C ASP A 264 -15.54 -2.09 -8.08
N LEU A 265 -14.88 -2.02 -6.92
CA LEU A 265 -14.99 -0.86 -6.03
C LEU A 265 -14.37 0.39 -6.65
N LEU A 266 -13.24 0.24 -7.36
CA LEU A 266 -12.65 1.36 -8.08
C LEU A 266 -13.61 1.86 -9.17
N ASN A 267 -14.15 0.97 -9.99
CA ASN A 267 -15.07 1.35 -11.07
C ASN A 267 -16.36 1.99 -10.55
N LEU A 268 -16.88 1.56 -9.40
CA LEU A 268 -18.01 2.21 -8.73
C LEU A 268 -17.68 3.67 -8.38
N LEU A 269 -16.54 3.91 -7.73
CA LEU A 269 -16.07 5.25 -7.35
C LEU A 269 -15.80 6.12 -8.59
N LEU A 270 -15.06 5.59 -9.57
CA LEU A 270 -14.74 6.30 -10.80
C LEU A 270 -15.99 6.58 -11.67
N GLY A 271 -16.96 5.67 -11.67
CA GLY A 271 -18.26 5.85 -12.33
C GLY A 271 -19.02 7.03 -11.74
N TRP A 272 -19.06 7.12 -10.41
CA TRP A 272 -19.65 8.24 -9.70
C TRP A 272 -18.94 9.58 -10.03
N TYR A 273 -17.61 9.59 -10.15
CA TYR A 273 -16.88 10.78 -10.61
C TYR A 273 -17.28 11.23 -12.01
N LYS A 274 -17.42 10.27 -12.93
CA LYS A 274 -17.79 10.54 -14.32
C LYS A 274 -19.21 11.07 -14.44
N SER A 275 -20.16 10.54 -13.67
CA SER A 275 -21.58 10.94 -13.75
C SER A 275 -21.81 12.39 -13.29
N HIS A 276 -20.99 12.91 -12.39
CA HIS A 276 -21.11 14.28 -11.88
C HIS A 276 -20.18 15.26 -12.61
N ALA A 277 -19.54 14.84 -13.70
CA ALA A 277 -18.64 15.64 -14.55
C ALA A 277 -17.55 16.40 -13.78
N PHE A 278 -17.08 15.86 -12.64
CA PHE A 278 -16.03 16.50 -11.85
C PHE A 278 -14.73 16.51 -12.63
N ALA A 279 -14.22 17.71 -12.89
CA ALA A 279 -12.87 17.85 -13.37
C ALA A 279 -11.91 17.66 -12.18
N ILE A 280 -11.17 16.55 -12.17
CA ILE A 280 -10.33 16.20 -11.03
C ILE A 280 -9.06 17.09 -11.03
N PRO A 281 -8.71 17.72 -9.89
CA PRO A 281 -7.49 18.50 -9.77
C PRO A 281 -6.26 17.65 -10.08
N ALA A 282 -5.30 18.23 -10.82
CA ALA A 282 -4.13 17.49 -11.30
C ALA A 282 -3.34 16.80 -10.17
N LYS A 283 -3.25 17.41 -8.98
CA LYS A 283 -2.53 16.82 -7.84
C LYS A 283 -3.21 15.55 -7.30
N VAL A 284 -4.54 15.52 -7.29
CA VAL A 284 -5.34 14.37 -6.82
C VAL A 284 -5.23 13.23 -7.81
N TRP A 285 -5.36 13.56 -9.09
CA TRP A 285 -5.16 12.61 -10.17
C TRP A 285 -3.74 12.01 -10.14
N ASP A 286 -2.71 12.83 -9.94
CA ASP A 286 -1.32 12.39 -9.82
C ASP A 286 -1.11 11.46 -8.61
N ARG A 287 -1.83 11.69 -7.49
CA ARG A 287 -1.83 10.80 -6.31
C ARG A 287 -2.42 9.43 -6.64
N PHE A 288 -3.56 9.38 -7.32
CA PHE A 288 -4.19 8.12 -7.73
C PHE A 288 -3.28 7.34 -8.66
N LEU A 289 -2.72 8.00 -9.68
CA LEU A 289 -1.80 7.36 -10.62
C LEU A 289 -0.55 6.83 -9.91
N LYS A 290 0.10 7.67 -9.08
CA LYS A 290 1.30 7.25 -8.33
C LYS A 290 0.99 6.04 -7.44
N THR A 291 -0.18 6.03 -6.80
CA THR A 291 -0.59 4.89 -5.95
C THR A 291 -0.79 3.62 -6.80
N ALA A 292 -1.45 3.73 -7.95
CA ALA A 292 -1.68 2.61 -8.85
C ALA A 292 -0.36 2.03 -9.39
N ILE A 293 0.58 2.88 -9.81
CA ILE A 293 1.92 2.47 -10.27
C ILE A 293 2.70 1.79 -9.15
N THR A 294 2.63 2.29 -7.92
CA THR A 294 3.44 1.75 -6.82
C THR A 294 2.90 0.46 -6.22
N ARG A 295 1.57 0.30 -6.15
CA ARG A 295 0.95 -0.74 -5.30
C ARG A 295 0.00 -1.70 -6.00
N SER A 296 -0.42 -1.44 -7.24
CA SER A 296 -1.59 -2.12 -7.82
C SER A 296 -1.41 -2.63 -9.24
N SER A 297 -2.41 -3.30 -9.82
CA SER A 297 -2.31 -3.87 -11.17
C SER A 297 -2.37 -2.83 -12.29
N LEU A 298 -2.00 -3.27 -13.50
CA LEU A 298 -2.15 -2.48 -14.72
C LEU A 298 -3.62 -2.11 -15.01
N ALA A 299 -4.59 -2.94 -14.60
CA ALA A 299 -6.01 -2.64 -14.72
C ALA A 299 -6.39 -1.38 -13.94
N MET A 300 -5.88 -1.21 -12.71
CA MET A 300 -6.15 0.00 -11.91
C MET A 300 -5.57 1.25 -12.56
N ILE A 301 -4.39 1.14 -13.20
CA ILE A 301 -3.78 2.25 -13.94
C ILE A 301 -4.65 2.65 -15.12
N ARG A 302 -5.17 1.67 -15.89
CA ARG A 302 -6.10 1.95 -17.00
C ARG A 302 -7.39 2.58 -16.50
N ALA A 303 -7.96 2.07 -15.41
CA ALA A 303 -9.17 2.62 -14.81
C ALA A 303 -8.97 4.09 -14.40
N VAL A 304 -7.90 4.41 -13.67
CA VAL A 304 -7.55 5.80 -13.29
C VAL A 304 -7.29 6.68 -14.51
N ALA A 305 -6.67 6.14 -15.57
CA ALA A 305 -6.42 6.88 -16.82
C ALA A 305 -7.71 7.27 -17.56
N THR A 306 -8.85 6.61 -17.29
CA THR A 306 -10.15 7.02 -17.86
C THR A 306 -10.71 8.31 -17.28
N LEU A 307 -10.17 8.80 -16.16
CA LEU A 307 -10.61 10.05 -15.54
C LEU A 307 -10.06 11.28 -16.28
N ARG A 308 -10.93 12.27 -16.52
CA ARG A 308 -10.55 13.58 -17.05
C ARG A 308 -10.02 14.48 -15.93
N SER A 309 -8.86 15.10 -16.13
CA SER A 309 -8.31 16.09 -15.19
C SER A 309 -8.54 17.52 -15.71
N THR A 310 -8.75 18.48 -14.81
CA THR A 310 -8.97 19.91 -15.14
C THR A 310 -7.95 20.50 -16.11
N ARG A 311 -6.68 20.06 -16.03
CA ARG A 311 -5.60 20.52 -16.92
C ARG A 311 -5.39 19.68 -18.17
N ARG A 312 -6.08 18.54 -18.31
CA ARG A 312 -5.81 17.54 -19.35
C ARG A 312 -7.09 17.28 -20.13
N GLN A 313 -7.25 18.01 -21.24
CA GLN A 313 -8.38 17.84 -22.17
C GLN A 313 -8.24 16.61 -23.08
N SER A 314 -7.04 16.01 -23.18
CA SER A 314 -6.72 14.86 -24.04
C SER A 314 -6.19 13.64 -23.27
N ALA A 315 -6.05 12.53 -23.99
CA ALA A 315 -5.53 11.25 -23.49
C ALA A 315 -4.27 11.43 -22.63
N TRP A 316 -4.20 10.67 -21.54
CA TRP A 316 -3.15 10.76 -20.52
C TRP A 316 -1.73 10.91 -21.11
N LYS A 317 -0.99 11.92 -20.63
CA LYS A 317 0.43 12.11 -20.93
C LYS A 317 1.26 11.61 -19.74
N VAL A 318 1.98 10.51 -19.91
CA VAL A 318 2.94 10.00 -18.91
C VAL A 318 4.01 11.06 -18.64
N ARG A 319 4.29 11.35 -17.38
CA ARG A 319 5.42 12.22 -17.00
C ARG A 319 6.65 11.38 -16.65
N TRP A 320 7.80 12.03 -16.71
CA TRP A 320 9.07 11.44 -16.28
C TRP A 320 9.02 10.86 -14.85
N ILE A 321 8.32 11.54 -13.92
CA ILE A 321 8.18 11.07 -12.53
C ILE A 321 7.42 9.74 -12.43
N ASP A 322 6.45 9.51 -13.31
CA ASP A 322 5.63 8.30 -13.33
C ASP A 322 6.47 7.10 -13.81
N TYR A 323 7.28 7.33 -14.85
CA TYR A 323 8.29 6.38 -15.33
C TYR A 323 9.36 6.05 -14.27
N GLN A 324 9.91 7.08 -13.63
CA GLN A 324 10.87 6.91 -12.54
C GLN A 324 10.27 6.03 -11.44
N THR A 325 9.03 6.30 -11.05
CA THR A 325 8.33 5.54 -10.01
C THR A 325 8.14 4.07 -10.42
N ALA A 326 7.75 3.81 -11.68
CA ALA A 326 7.60 2.46 -12.22
C ALA A 326 8.94 1.68 -12.22
N CYS A 327 10.04 2.34 -12.60
CA CYS A 327 11.39 1.75 -12.51
C CYS A 327 11.78 1.42 -11.06
N GLU A 328 11.57 2.35 -10.14
CA GLU A 328 11.91 2.16 -8.72
C GLU A 328 11.13 0.99 -8.11
N HIS A 329 9.90 0.73 -8.55
CA HIS A 329 9.04 -0.35 -8.06
C HIS A 329 9.12 -1.65 -8.90
N ASN A 330 10.04 -1.74 -9.87
CA ASN A 330 10.20 -2.89 -10.77
C ASN A 330 8.92 -3.28 -11.54
N ARG A 331 8.19 -2.28 -12.03
CA ARG A 331 6.89 -2.47 -12.70
C ARG A 331 7.05 -2.68 -14.19
N GLU A 332 7.50 -3.87 -14.58
CA GLU A 332 7.76 -4.24 -15.98
C GLU A 332 6.51 -4.14 -16.87
N ASP A 333 5.36 -4.54 -16.35
CA ASP A 333 4.04 -4.44 -16.97
C ASP A 333 3.68 -2.99 -17.33
N VAL A 334 3.93 -2.07 -16.39
CA VAL A 334 3.66 -0.64 -16.56
C VAL A 334 4.61 0.00 -17.55
N ILE A 335 5.89 -0.38 -17.54
CA ILE A 335 6.88 0.13 -18.49
C ILE A 335 6.52 -0.28 -19.92
N ARG A 336 6.15 -1.55 -20.15
CA ARG A 336 5.67 -1.99 -21.48
C ARG A 336 4.45 -1.20 -21.93
N PHE A 337 3.47 -1.04 -21.05
CA PHE A 337 2.28 -0.24 -21.34
C PHE A 337 2.62 1.21 -21.73
N PHE A 338 3.58 1.85 -21.03
CA PHE A 338 4.02 3.21 -21.36
C PHE A 338 4.69 3.31 -22.74
N LEU A 339 5.40 2.26 -23.16
CA LEU A 339 6.07 2.18 -24.46
C LEU A 339 5.06 1.92 -25.58
N ASP A 340 4.19 0.92 -25.42
CA ASP A 340 3.23 0.50 -26.44
C ASP A 340 2.26 1.62 -26.84
N HIS A 341 1.91 2.49 -25.88
CA HIS A 341 0.98 3.60 -26.11
C HIS A 341 1.71 4.91 -26.49
N GLY A 342 3.01 4.85 -26.79
CA GLY A 342 3.80 5.98 -27.31
C GLY A 342 3.95 7.13 -26.32
N HIS A 343 3.73 6.90 -25.03
CA HIS A 343 3.75 7.97 -24.03
C HIS A 343 5.16 8.32 -23.54
N ILE A 344 6.16 7.49 -23.85
CA ILE A 344 7.56 7.71 -23.52
C ILE A 344 8.41 7.49 -24.75
N ASP A 345 9.13 8.52 -25.15
CA ASP A 345 10.27 8.37 -26.04
C ASP A 345 11.45 7.77 -25.24
N VAL A 346 11.84 6.54 -25.58
CA VAL A 346 12.95 5.79 -24.97
C VAL A 346 14.29 6.52 -25.03
N ASN A 347 14.42 7.44 -25.99
CA ASN A 347 15.63 8.21 -26.25
C ASN A 347 15.43 9.71 -25.99
N ASN A 348 14.41 10.08 -25.19
CA ASN A 348 14.10 11.48 -24.92
C ASN A 348 15.31 12.23 -24.34
N LYS A 349 15.87 13.13 -25.17
CA LYS A 349 17.08 13.90 -24.86
C LYS A 349 16.83 15.12 -23.97
N ALA A 350 15.57 15.55 -23.81
CA ALA A 350 15.22 16.70 -23.00
C ALA A 350 15.21 16.39 -21.49
N VAL A 351 15.13 15.10 -21.14
CA VAL A 351 15.23 14.66 -19.76
C VAL A 351 16.72 14.48 -19.44
N ALA A 352 17.21 15.22 -18.45
CA ALA A 352 18.60 15.12 -17.96
C ALA A 352 19.00 13.72 -17.41
N SER A 353 18.08 12.76 -17.48
CA SER A 353 18.27 11.34 -17.20
C SER A 353 17.55 10.51 -18.27
N SER A 354 18.29 9.84 -19.14
CA SER A 354 17.72 8.90 -20.11
C SER A 354 16.89 7.79 -19.41
N PRO A 355 15.76 7.34 -19.99
CA PRO A 355 14.98 6.21 -19.50
C PRO A 355 15.84 5.00 -19.13
N LEU A 356 16.78 4.63 -20.01
CA LEU A 356 17.69 3.51 -19.81
C LEU A 356 18.59 3.72 -18.59
N VAL A 357 19.22 4.89 -18.49
CA VAL A 357 20.10 5.24 -17.36
C VAL A 357 19.33 5.12 -16.05
N LYS A 358 18.08 5.58 -15.98
CA LYS A 358 17.28 5.50 -14.76
C LYS A 358 16.92 4.06 -14.37
N ALA A 359 16.61 3.19 -15.32
CA ALA A 359 16.38 1.76 -15.05
C ALA A 359 17.64 1.07 -14.49
N VAL A 360 18.82 1.46 -14.99
CA VAL A 360 20.11 1.01 -14.46
C VAL A 360 20.36 1.56 -13.05
N VAL A 361 20.07 2.84 -12.80
CA VAL A 361 20.13 3.44 -11.45
C VAL A 361 19.18 2.70 -10.49
N ALA A 362 18.01 2.29 -10.94
CA ALA A 362 17.07 1.52 -10.13
C ALA A 362 17.51 0.04 -9.95
N GLY A 363 18.52 -0.42 -10.69
CA GLY A 363 19.03 -1.79 -10.61
C GLY A 363 18.04 -2.83 -11.13
N ARG A 364 17.24 -2.49 -12.14
CA ARG A 364 16.16 -3.36 -12.67
C ARG A 364 16.56 -3.99 -14.01
N PRO A 365 17.19 -5.18 -14.02
CA PRO A 365 17.73 -5.78 -15.24
C PRO A 365 16.67 -6.10 -16.28
N ASN A 366 15.47 -6.53 -15.88
CA ASN A 366 14.40 -6.85 -16.82
C ASN A 366 13.84 -5.58 -17.48
N ILE A 367 13.68 -4.49 -16.73
CA ILE A 367 13.30 -3.19 -17.30
C ILE A 367 14.37 -2.69 -18.27
N VAL A 368 15.66 -2.86 -17.95
CA VAL A 368 16.76 -2.55 -18.87
C VAL A 368 16.62 -3.35 -20.18
N LYS A 369 16.30 -4.65 -20.12
CA LYS A 369 16.07 -5.47 -21.32
C LYS A 369 14.95 -4.92 -22.18
N ILE A 370 13.78 -4.65 -21.56
CA ILE A 370 12.59 -4.11 -22.24
C ILE A 370 12.94 -2.81 -22.98
N LEU A 371 13.67 -1.90 -22.34
CA LEU A 371 14.03 -0.62 -22.97
C LEU A 371 15.00 -0.78 -24.14
N VAL A 372 16.02 -1.65 -24.00
CA VAL A 372 16.96 -1.92 -25.09
C VAL A 372 16.28 -2.62 -26.26
N GLU A 373 15.36 -3.53 -26.00
CA GLU A 373 14.53 -4.18 -27.02
C GLU A 373 13.59 -3.19 -27.70
N ALA A 374 13.12 -2.17 -26.98
CA ALA A 374 12.35 -1.05 -27.52
C ALA A 374 13.19 0.03 -28.24
N GLY A 375 14.49 -0.21 -28.48
CA GLY A 375 15.35 0.69 -29.25
C GLY A 375 16.03 1.80 -28.44
N ALA A 376 16.14 1.66 -27.11
CA ALA A 376 16.92 2.60 -26.31
C ALA A 376 18.40 2.59 -26.71
N ASP A 377 18.98 3.78 -26.93
CA ASP A 377 20.39 3.96 -27.23
C ASP A 377 21.24 3.59 -26.01
N VAL A 378 21.89 2.42 -26.10
CA VAL A 378 22.76 1.85 -25.05
C VAL A 378 24.02 2.69 -24.79
N ASN A 379 24.36 3.60 -25.70
CA ASN A 379 25.53 4.45 -25.65
C ASN A 379 25.18 5.92 -25.36
N TYR A 380 23.90 6.21 -25.11
CA TYR A 380 23.46 7.56 -24.81
C TYR A 380 24.21 8.15 -23.61
N VAL A 381 24.78 9.33 -23.82
CA VAL A 381 25.49 10.08 -22.80
C VAL A 381 24.50 11.07 -22.16
N SER A 382 24.03 10.71 -20.97
CA SER A 382 23.17 11.58 -20.18
C SER A 382 24.02 12.66 -19.48
N THR A 383 23.59 13.90 -19.55
CA THR A 383 24.24 15.02 -18.86
C THR A 383 23.39 15.46 -17.66
N TRP A 384 23.94 15.34 -16.47
CA TRP A 384 23.31 15.85 -15.24
C TRP A 384 24.29 16.72 -14.47
N LYS A 385 23.95 18.00 -14.23
CA LYS A 385 24.82 18.97 -13.54
C LYS A 385 26.26 18.95 -14.08
N SER A 386 26.40 19.00 -15.40
CA SER A 386 27.68 18.96 -16.13
C SER A 386 28.49 17.66 -15.99
N LYS A 387 27.92 16.59 -15.41
CA LYS A 387 28.52 15.24 -15.42
C LYS A 387 27.93 14.43 -16.56
N GLN A 388 28.78 13.90 -17.41
CA GLN A 388 28.42 12.94 -18.44
C GLN A 388 28.36 11.53 -17.81
N THR A 389 27.27 10.80 -18.08
CA THR A 389 27.14 9.41 -17.63
C THR A 389 26.43 8.56 -18.67
N THR A 390 26.96 7.36 -18.90
CA THR A 390 26.35 6.35 -19.76
C THR A 390 25.72 5.25 -18.89
N ALA A 391 24.74 4.52 -19.44
CA ALA A 391 24.09 3.41 -18.76
C ALA A 391 25.11 2.38 -18.21
N ILE A 392 26.12 2.03 -19.00
CA ILE A 392 27.17 1.10 -18.57
C ILE A 392 27.96 1.62 -17.35
N LEU A 393 28.38 2.89 -17.36
CA LEU A 393 29.14 3.49 -16.26
C LEU A 393 28.35 3.51 -14.94
N VAL A 394 27.03 3.70 -15.00
CA VAL A 394 26.16 3.57 -13.83
C VAL A 394 26.08 2.11 -13.35
N ALA A 395 25.89 1.15 -14.26
CA ALA A 395 25.80 -0.27 -13.90
C ALA A 395 27.07 -0.72 -13.18
N ILE A 396 28.22 -0.25 -13.66
CA ILE A 396 29.55 -0.48 -13.11
C ILE A 396 29.69 0.09 -11.69
N LYS A 397 29.37 1.38 -11.51
CA LYS A 397 29.40 2.04 -10.19
C LYS A 397 28.53 1.32 -9.16
N ARG A 398 27.40 0.77 -9.61
CA ARG A 398 26.46 0.01 -8.79
C ARG A 398 26.81 -1.47 -8.63
N ARG A 399 27.94 -1.92 -9.22
CA ARG A 399 28.39 -3.32 -9.21
C ARG A 399 27.35 -4.30 -9.76
N SER A 400 26.53 -3.84 -10.72
CA SER A 400 25.44 -4.63 -11.29
C SER A 400 25.92 -5.44 -12.48
N PHE A 401 26.64 -6.53 -12.20
CA PHE A 401 27.25 -7.40 -13.19
C PHE A 401 26.28 -7.90 -14.28
N LYS A 402 25.06 -8.29 -13.89
CA LYS A 402 24.02 -8.74 -14.82
C LYS A 402 23.62 -7.66 -15.82
N ILE A 403 23.51 -6.40 -15.36
CA ILE A 403 23.16 -5.26 -16.23
C ILE A 403 24.35 -4.89 -17.10
N SER A 404 25.55 -4.80 -16.52
CA SER A 404 26.78 -4.50 -17.26
C SER A 404 27.01 -5.49 -18.40
N HIS A 405 26.95 -6.79 -18.11
CA HIS A 405 27.10 -7.85 -19.11
C HIS A 405 26.05 -7.75 -20.22
N TYR A 406 24.79 -7.51 -19.87
CA TYR A 406 23.73 -7.36 -20.86
C TYR A 406 23.95 -6.15 -21.78
N LEU A 407 24.33 -4.99 -21.21
CA LEU A 407 24.61 -3.78 -21.98
C LEU A 407 25.82 -3.98 -22.92
N LEU A 408 26.91 -4.58 -22.44
CA LEU A 408 28.08 -4.91 -23.27
C LEU A 408 27.70 -5.85 -24.43
N LYS A 409 26.94 -6.92 -24.14
CA LYS A 409 26.43 -7.84 -25.18
C LYS A 409 25.57 -7.13 -26.24
N LYS A 410 24.90 -6.03 -25.88
CA LYS A 410 24.07 -5.22 -26.78
C LYS A 410 24.84 -4.07 -27.44
N GLY A 411 26.17 -4.08 -27.39
CA GLY A 411 27.03 -3.12 -28.07
C GLY A 411 27.29 -1.83 -27.28
N SER A 412 27.13 -1.85 -25.95
CA SER A 412 27.52 -0.71 -25.13
C SER A 412 29.05 -0.62 -25.00
N HIS A 413 29.62 0.55 -25.24
CA HIS A 413 31.05 0.79 -25.07
C HIS A 413 31.34 1.53 -23.75
N ILE A 414 32.48 1.23 -23.13
CA ILE A 414 32.92 1.92 -21.90
C ILE A 414 33.56 3.27 -22.30
N PRO A 415 33.00 4.43 -21.94
CA PRO A 415 33.48 5.76 -22.36
C PRO A 415 34.80 6.17 -21.68
N GLN A 416 35.46 7.25 -22.16
CA GLN A 416 36.72 7.74 -21.59
C GLN A 416 36.43 8.36 -20.22
N ILE A 417 37.28 8.03 -19.26
CA ILE A 417 37.07 8.35 -17.86
C ILE A 417 37.89 9.59 -17.51
N SER A 418 37.22 10.63 -17.04
CA SER A 418 37.87 11.91 -16.70
C SER A 418 38.05 12.14 -15.20
N ASN A 419 37.60 11.23 -14.32
CA ASN A 419 37.72 11.39 -12.87
C ASN A 419 38.07 10.09 -12.10
N VAL A 420 38.67 10.25 -10.91
CA VAL A 420 39.18 9.16 -10.04
C VAL A 420 38.10 8.17 -9.58
N TRP A 421 36.83 8.61 -9.50
CA TRP A 421 35.71 7.76 -9.07
C TRP A 421 35.28 6.78 -10.16
N ASP A 422 35.39 7.21 -11.41
CA ASP A 422 35.13 6.40 -12.59
C ASP A 422 36.26 5.36 -12.80
N GLU A 423 37.50 5.68 -12.42
CA GLU A 423 38.67 4.77 -12.48
C GLU A 423 38.49 3.53 -11.57
N ARG A 424 38.01 3.73 -10.34
CA ARG A 424 37.64 2.60 -9.45
C ARG A 424 36.53 1.73 -10.06
N GLY A 425 35.61 2.34 -10.80
CA GLY A 425 34.57 1.63 -11.55
C GLY A 425 35.16 0.76 -12.66
N LEU A 426 36.03 1.35 -13.49
CA LEU A 426 36.72 0.64 -14.57
C LEU A 426 37.53 -0.54 -14.07
N MET A 427 38.24 -0.37 -12.94
CA MET A 427 38.99 -1.45 -12.32
C MET A 427 38.08 -2.61 -11.90
N LEU A 428 36.89 -2.32 -11.38
CA LEU A 428 35.93 -3.36 -11.01
C LEU A 428 35.40 -4.10 -12.25
N CYS A 429 35.19 -3.41 -13.37
CA CYS A 429 34.82 -4.02 -14.65
C CYS A 429 35.88 -4.94 -15.18
N TYR A 430 37.10 -4.43 -15.24
CA TYR A 430 38.25 -5.19 -15.68
C TYR A 430 38.35 -6.51 -14.89
N ARG A 431 38.23 -6.44 -13.56
CA ARG A 431 38.24 -7.64 -12.70
C ARG A 431 37.10 -8.60 -13.02
N TYR A 432 35.90 -8.09 -13.28
CA TYR A 432 34.75 -8.94 -13.61
C TYR A 432 34.86 -9.58 -15.00
N ILE A 433 35.22 -8.82 -16.03
CA ILE A 433 35.39 -9.34 -17.39
C ILE A 433 36.51 -10.38 -17.40
N LYS A 434 37.63 -10.09 -16.71
CA LYS A 434 38.72 -11.04 -16.52
C LYS A 434 38.24 -12.32 -15.83
N LEU A 435 37.48 -12.23 -14.73
CA LEU A 435 36.94 -13.39 -14.03
C LEU A 435 36.04 -14.25 -14.94
N LYS A 436 35.14 -13.62 -15.70
CA LYS A 436 34.24 -14.33 -16.63
C LYS A 436 34.98 -15.00 -17.78
N ARG A 437 35.92 -14.30 -18.43
CA ARG A 437 36.77 -14.87 -19.47
C ARG A 437 37.60 -16.05 -18.97
N MET A 438 38.06 -15.99 -17.72
CA MET A 438 38.76 -17.10 -17.06
C MET A 438 37.83 -18.29 -16.79
N GLU A 439 36.57 -18.04 -16.37
CA GLU A 439 35.53 -19.10 -16.25
C GLU A 439 35.19 -19.74 -17.61
N ASP A 440 35.20 -18.96 -18.69
CA ASP A 440 34.97 -19.42 -20.08
C ASP A 440 36.23 -20.06 -20.72
N GLY A 441 37.30 -20.28 -19.95
CA GLY A 441 38.53 -20.95 -20.40
C GLY A 441 39.45 -20.14 -21.31
N CYS A 442 39.24 -18.82 -21.44
CA CYS A 442 40.09 -17.96 -22.27
C CYS A 442 41.44 -17.68 -21.57
N CYS A 443 42.55 -18.08 -22.19
CA CYS A 443 43.90 -17.71 -21.76
C CYS A 443 44.31 -16.38 -22.42
N GLY A 444 44.79 -15.40 -21.65
CA GLY A 444 45.39 -14.16 -22.20
C GLY A 444 44.52 -12.90 -22.17
N PHE A 445 43.95 -12.54 -21.02
CA PHE A 445 43.28 -11.24 -20.84
C PHE A 445 44.32 -10.13 -20.62
N PRO A 446 44.21 -8.95 -21.28
CA PRO A 446 45.20 -7.86 -21.19
C PRO A 446 45.42 -7.41 -19.74
N SER A 447 46.58 -6.81 -19.45
CA SER A 447 46.84 -6.18 -18.16
C SER A 447 45.90 -4.98 -17.95
N TYR A 448 45.72 -4.51 -16.71
CA TYR A 448 44.84 -3.34 -16.48
C TYR A 448 45.35 -2.09 -17.17
N THR A 449 46.68 -1.92 -17.23
CA THR A 449 47.36 -0.83 -17.94
C THR A 449 47.12 -0.89 -19.45
N GLU A 450 47.20 -2.08 -20.06
CA GLU A 450 46.85 -2.28 -21.47
C GLU A 450 45.36 -2.01 -21.71
N PHE A 451 44.49 -2.55 -20.86
CA PHE A 451 43.04 -2.33 -20.93
C PHE A 451 42.67 -0.84 -20.84
N CYS A 452 43.37 -0.07 -20.01
CA CYS A 452 43.23 1.39 -19.91
C CYS A 452 43.82 2.15 -21.10
N GLY A 453 44.71 1.56 -21.89
CA GLY A 453 45.27 2.15 -23.11
C GLY A 453 44.47 1.85 -24.39
N MET A 454 43.58 0.86 -24.37
CA MET A 454 42.78 0.44 -25.52
C MET A 454 41.71 1.48 -25.92
N SER A 455 41.35 1.54 -27.20
CA SER A 455 40.24 2.36 -27.69
C SER A 455 38.88 1.83 -27.22
N HIS A 456 37.82 2.67 -27.28
CA HIS A 456 36.46 2.31 -26.87
C HIS A 456 35.92 1.05 -27.53
N GLU A 457 36.20 0.91 -28.83
CA GLU A 457 35.74 -0.21 -29.64
C GLU A 457 36.43 -1.51 -29.24
N VAL A 458 37.73 -1.45 -28.92
CA VAL A 458 38.50 -2.63 -28.49
C VAL A 458 38.06 -3.08 -27.10
N ARG A 459 37.83 -2.14 -26.16
CA ARG A 459 37.30 -2.47 -24.83
C ARG A 459 35.87 -3.02 -24.86
N GLY A 460 35.04 -2.57 -25.80
CA GLY A 460 33.67 -3.06 -25.96
C GLY A 460 33.58 -4.48 -26.52
N LYS A 461 34.59 -4.93 -27.28
CA LYS A 461 34.66 -6.27 -27.89
C LYS A 461 35.29 -7.34 -26.97
N LEU A 462 36.07 -6.92 -25.97
CA LEU A 462 36.70 -7.78 -24.94
C LEU A 462 35.69 -8.20 -23.86
#